data_AF-A0A2H0P405-F1
#
_entry.id   AF-A0A2H0P405-F1
#
_cell.length_a   1.000
_cell.length_b   1.000
_cell.length_c   1.000
_cell.angle_alpha   90.00
_cell.angle_beta   90.00
_cell.angle_gamma   90.00
#
_symmetry.space_group_name_H-M   'P 1'
#
loop_
_entity.id
_entity.type
_entity.pdbx_description
1 polymer ?
#
loop_
_entity_poly.entity_id
_entity_poly.type
_entity_poly.pdbx_seq_one_letter_code
_entity_poly.pdbx_strand_id
1 'polypeptide(L)' 'MAKRQMQELARQLRTHGLSYSEIKSKVPAAKGTISNWCKDIQLSENQVMMLGRTQKEQTL' A
#
# COMPACT_ATOMS: atom_id res chain seq x y z
N MET A 1 8.85 3.72 -16.18
CA MET A 1 7.42 3.96 -15.89
C MET A 1 7.20 5.44 -15.71
N ALA A 2 6.13 5.99 -16.29
CA ALA A 2 5.74 7.37 -16.02
C ALA A 2 5.19 7.48 -14.58
N LYS A 3 5.42 8.62 -13.91
CA LYS A 3 4.96 8.88 -12.51
C LYS A 3 3.48 8.54 -12.31
N ARG A 4 2.63 8.83 -13.29
CA ARG A 4 1.20 8.53 -13.28
C ARG A 4 0.90 7.04 -13.21
N GLN A 5 1.64 6.21 -13.96
CA GLN A 5 1.47 4.75 -13.95
C GLN A 5 1.84 4.15 -12.59
N MET A 6 2.90 4.66 -11.96
CA MET A 6 3.29 4.23 -10.61
C MET A 6 2.23 4.58 -9.57
N GLN A 7 1.65 5.78 -9.68
CA GLN A 7 0.57 6.21 -8.80
C GLN A 7 -0.67 5.33 -8.96
N GLU A 8 -1.08 5.05 -10.19
CA GLU A 8 -2.25 4.21 -10.47
C GLU A 8 -2.04 2.78 -9.95
N LEU A 9 -0.86 2.20 -10.19
CA LEU A 9 -0.49 0.89 -9.66
C LEU A 9 -0.47 0.86 -8.13
N ALA A 10 0.12 1.87 -7.48
CA ALA A 10 0.13 1.97 -6.02
C ALA A 10 -1.29 2.04 -5.43
N ARG A 11 -2.20 2.78 -6.08
CA ARG A 11 -3.60 2.91 -5.65
C ARG A 11 -4.39 1.62 -5.84
N GLN A 12 -4.20 0.92 -6.96
CA GLN A 12 -4.80 -0.41 -7.18
C GLN A 12 -4.34 -1.40 -6.12
N LEU A 13 -3.03 -1.50 -5.88
CA LEU A 13 -2.48 -2.39 -4.86
C LEU A 13 -3.03 -2.03 -3.46
N ARG A 14 -3.20 -0.74 -3.17
CA ARG A 14 -3.80 -0.28 -1.92
C ARG A 14 -5.25 -0.74 -1.77
N THR A 15 -6.07 -0.62 -2.82
CA THR A 15 -7.46 -1.09 -2.79
C THR A 15 -7.58 -2.60 -2.63
N HIS A 16 -6.57 -3.35 -3.09
CA HIS A 16 -6.46 -4.79 -2.84
C HIS A 16 -6.06 -5.15 -1.41
N GLY A 17 -5.80 -4.16 -0.55
CA GLY A 17 -5.48 -4.38 0.86
C GLY A 17 -3.99 -4.52 1.15
N LEU A 18 -3.10 -4.25 0.18
CA LEU A 18 -1.65 -4.29 0.43
C LEU A 18 -1.21 -3.13 1.32
N SER A 19 -0.20 -3.40 2.14
CA SER A 19 0.49 -2.41 2.96
C SER A 19 1.44 -1.54 2.12
N TYR A 20 1.82 -0.38 2.65
CA TYR A 20 2.78 0.49 1.98
C TYR A 20 4.15 -0.17 1.75
N SER A 21 4.55 -1.13 2.61
CA SER A 21 5.79 -1.89 2.46
C SER A 21 5.71 -2.87 1.29
N GLU A 22 4.59 -3.59 1.13
CA GLU A 22 4.39 -4.50 0.00
C GLU A 22 4.24 -3.74 -1.31
N ILE A 23 3.57 -2.58 -1.28
CA ILE A 23 3.47 -1.68 -2.44
C ILE A 23 4.86 -1.18 -2.82
N LYS A 24 5.73 -0.83 -1.86
CA LYS A 24 7.11 -0.40 -2.12
C LYS A 24 7.95 -1.50 -2.79
N SER A 25 7.71 -2.77 -2.47
CA SER A 25 8.39 -3.89 -3.14
C SER A 25 7.96 -4.07 -4.60
N LYS A 26 6.79 -3.56 -4.99
CA LYS A 26 6.23 -3.68 -6.36
C LYS A 26 6.34 -2.40 -7.17
N VAL A 27 6.33 -1.24 -6.51
CA VAL A 27 6.37 0.09 -7.10
C VAL A 27 7.67 0.75 -6.67
N PRO A 28 8.58 1.12 -7.61
CA PRO A 28 9.85 1.76 -7.30
C PRO A 28 9.65 3.23 -6.92
N ALA A 29 8.98 3.46 -5.79
CA ALA A 29 8.71 4.76 -5.21
C ALA A 29 9.00 4.74 -3.71
N ALA A 30 9.40 5.89 -3.17
CA ALA A 30 9.63 6.03 -1.73
C ALA A 30 8.32 5.80 -0.95
N LYS A 31 8.44 5.27 0.28
CA LYS A 31 7.29 5.02 1.16
C LYS A 31 6.46 6.28 1.41
N GLY A 32 7.10 7.44 1.57
CA GLY A 32 6.42 8.74 1.72
C GLY A 32 5.59 9.12 0.49
N THR A 33 6.12 8.82 -0.71
CA THR A 33 5.40 9.03 -1.97
C THR A 33 4.17 8.14 -2.08
N ILE A 34 4.34 6.84 -1.78
CA ILE A 34 3.24 5.86 -1.77
C ILE A 34 2.16 6.26 -0.77
N SER A 35 2.56 6.66 0.44
CA SER A 35 1.66 7.17 1.47
C SER A 35 0.84 8.35 0.97
N ASN A 36 1.49 9.35 0.35
CA ASN A 36 0.80 10.53 -0.17
C ASN A 36 -0.12 10.21 -1.36
N TRP A 37 0.19 9.21 -2.19
CA TRP A 37 -0.65 8.76 -3.30
C TRP A 37 -1.87 7.96 -2.87
N CYS A 38 -1.80 7.33 -1.70
CA CYS A 38 -2.82 6.41 -1.20
C CYS A 38 -3.57 6.96 0.03
N LYS A 39 -3.29 8.19 0.47
CA LYS A 39 -3.85 8.80 1.69
C LYS A 39 -5.36 8.99 1.63
N ASP A 40 -5.91 9.17 0.44
CA ASP A 40 -7.34 9.34 0.18
C ASP A 40 -8.09 8.00 0.08
N ILE A 41 -7.37 6.88 0.03
CA ILE A 41 -7.97 5.55 -0.03
C ILE A 41 -8.29 5.11 1.41
N GLN A 42 -9.56 5.25 1.77
CA GLN A 42 -10.08 4.66 3.01
C GLN A 42 -10.09 3.14 2.88
N LEU A 43 -9.39 2.47 3.80
CA LEU A 43 -9.53 1.02 3.96
C LEU A 43 -10.87 0.70 4.60
N SER A 44 -11.49 -0.39 4.15
CA SER A 44 -12.55 -1.03 4.93
C SER A 44 -12.01 -1.46 6.30
N GLU A 45 -12.86 -1.41 7.34
CA GLU A 45 -12.52 -1.89 8.70
C GLU A 45 -11.91 -3.30 8.69
N ASN A 46 -12.37 -4.16 7.78
CA ASN A 46 -11.85 -5.51 7.63
C ASN A 46 -10.42 -5.51 7.07
N GLN A 47 -10.10 -4.62 6.13
CA GLN A 47 -8.73 -4.46 5.62
C GLN A 47 -7.78 -3.83 6.66
N VAL A 48 -8.29 -2.93 7.52
CA VAL A 48 -7.53 -2.41 8.67
C VAL A 48 -7.22 -3.54 9.65
N MET A 49 -8.21 -4.38 9.99
CA MET A 49 -8.01 -5.54 10.87
C MET A 49 -7.01 -6.54 10.30
N MET A 50 -7.09 -6.82 9.00
CA MET A 50 -6.16 -7.75 8.34
C MET A 50 -4.72 -7.22 8.33
N LEU A 51 -4.52 -5.94 7.99
CA LEU A 51 -3.19 -5.31 8.04
C LEU A 51 -2.56 -5.34 9.44
N GLY A 52 -3.37 -5.22 10.49
CA GLY A 52 -2.92 -5.34 11.88
C GLY A 52 -2.44 -6.76 12.25
N ARG A 53 -2.93 -7.80 11.56
CA ARG A 53 -2.49 -9.19 11.77
C ARG A 53 -1.23 -9.53 10.99
N THR A 54 -1.14 -9.14 9.71
CA THR A 54 0.01 -9.46 8.85
C THR A 54 1.31 -8.79 9.31
N GLN A 55 1.23 -7.66 10.05
CA GLN A 55 2.43 -7.03 10.63
C GLN A 55 3.15 -7.93 11.64
N LYS A 56 2.46 -8.88 12.28
CA LYS A 56 3.05 -9.81 13.25
C LYS A 56 3.80 -10.99 12.59
N GLU A 57 3.37 -11.44 11.42
CA GLU A 57 4.00 -12.59 10.73
C GLU A 57 5.27 -12.24 9.96
N GLN A 58 5.49 -10.97 9.60
CA GLN A 58 6.77 -10.53 8.98
C GLN A 58 7.88 -10.25 9.99
N THR A 59 7.61 -10.37 11.30
CA THR A 59 8.58 -10.11 12.38
C THR A 59 8.94 -11.38 13.17
N LEU A 60 8.71 -12.56 12.59
CA LEU A 60 9.07 -13.87 13.16
C LEU A 60 10.06 -14.61 12.27
#